data_AF-A0A1Q7YDQ9-F1
#
_entry.id   AF-A0A1Q7YDQ9-F1
#
_cell.length_a   1.000
_cell.length_b   1.000
_cell.length_c   1.000
_cell.angle_alpha   90.00
_cell.angle_beta   90.00
_cell.angle_gamma   90.00
#
_symmetry.space_group_name_H-M   'P 1'
#
loop_
_entity.id
_entity.type
_entity.pdbx_description
1 polymer ?
#
loop_
_entity_poly.entity_id
_entity_poly.type
_entity_poly.pdbx_seq_one_letter_code
_entity_poly.pdbx_strand_id
1 'polypeptide(L)'
;MRVDHLWLARANPACLDLAVKPTREFQMISRRSEAEALAQLQRLKASYQTFIKLNYEQAAKDCRSCPARGSCCTDAHFVNVNITRLEAVAIRETIARTPRLTCEEKREVYSRARETVKRYSLSATGDTFQQTYSCPLFSRKFGCLVHRRAKPAPCIQHACYENWEDLPPLSLQTRTEHHVEKLNIEIYGAAWAWLPLPVWLTLVDPESDGVELKKLEREWSSQELKNKKFSAYSARQLNFKSSSHQRKVLPVIR
;
A
#
# COMPACT_ATOMS: atom_id res chain seq x y z
N MET A 1 -13.29 19.44 -21.28
CA MET A 1 -11.96 19.01 -20.79
C MET A 1 -11.65 17.66 -21.41
N ARG A 2 -10.79 17.60 -22.43
CA ARG A 2 -10.37 16.35 -23.08
C ARG A 2 -9.28 15.71 -22.22
N VAL A 3 -9.48 14.45 -21.84
CA VAL A 3 -8.48 13.65 -21.14
C VAL A 3 -7.63 13.00 -22.23
N ASP A 4 -6.41 13.49 -22.44
CA ASP A 4 -5.52 12.99 -23.49
C ASP A 4 -5.08 11.55 -23.19
N HIS A 5 -5.67 10.61 -23.94
CA HIS A 5 -5.24 9.22 -24.06
C HIS A 5 -4.16 9.09 -25.15
N LEU A 6 -2.94 9.55 -24.89
CA LEU A 6 -1.77 9.29 -25.73
C LEU A 6 -0.53 9.15 -24.84
N TRP A 7 -0.27 7.94 -24.36
CA TRP A 7 0.93 7.63 -23.57
C TRP A 7 1.62 6.36 -24.08
N LEU A 8 2.35 6.51 -25.19
CA LEU A 8 3.44 5.62 -25.61
C LEU A 8 4.73 6.46 -25.63
N ALA A 9 5.23 6.81 -24.44
CA ALA A 9 6.60 7.32 -24.34
C ALA A 9 7.55 6.16 -24.67
N ARG A 10 8.39 6.34 -25.70
CA ARG A 10 9.46 5.38 -26.05
C ARG A 10 10.33 5.15 -24.81
N ALA A 11 10.31 3.93 -24.27
CA ALA A 11 11.20 3.54 -23.19
C ALA A 11 12.65 3.67 -23.66
N ASN A 12 13.54 4.15 -22.77
CA ASN A 12 14.97 4.22 -23.06
C ASN A 12 15.50 2.77 -23.23
N PRO A 13 16.06 2.40 -24.40
CA PRO A 13 16.46 1.02 -24.68
C PRO A 13 17.55 0.50 -23.72
N ALA A 14 18.33 1.39 -23.10
CA ALA A 14 19.33 1.01 -22.09
C ALA A 14 18.74 0.46 -20.76
N CYS A 15 17.41 0.49 -20.61
CA CYS A 15 16.68 0.00 -19.44
C CYS A 15 15.74 -1.17 -19.79
N LEU A 16 15.80 -1.72 -21.03
CA LEU A 16 14.88 -2.78 -21.48
C LEU A 16 15.04 -4.10 -20.70
N ASP A 17 16.20 -4.35 -20.08
CA ASP A 17 16.43 -5.55 -19.27
C ASP A 17 15.70 -5.52 -17.91
N LEU A 18 15.15 -4.38 -17.50
CA LEU A 18 14.29 -4.27 -16.32
C LEU A 18 12.79 -4.43 -16.64
N ALA A 19 12.44 -4.75 -17.89
CA ALA A 19 11.06 -5.09 -18.25
C ALA A 19 10.68 -6.41 -17.58
N VAL A 20 9.97 -6.31 -16.46
CA VAL A 20 9.47 -7.45 -15.68
C VAL A 20 8.65 -8.34 -16.61
N LYS A 21 9.17 -9.54 -16.91
CA LYS A 21 8.40 -10.56 -17.62
C LYS A 21 7.19 -10.90 -16.76
N PRO A 22 5.96 -10.90 -17.31
CA PRO A 22 4.77 -11.24 -16.54
C PRO A 22 4.93 -12.68 -16.02
N THR A 23 5.06 -12.83 -14.70
CA THR A 23 5.03 -14.12 -14.03
C THR A 23 3.65 -14.73 -14.24
N ARG A 24 3.58 -15.74 -15.10
CA ARG A 24 2.37 -16.57 -15.25
C ARG A 24 2.25 -17.51 -14.05
N GLU A 25 1.00 -17.72 -13.63
CA GLU A 25 0.46 -18.73 -12.69
C GLU A 25 0.31 -18.37 -11.20
N PHE A 26 -0.91 -17.93 -10.86
CA PHE A 26 -1.92 -18.72 -10.12
C PHE A 26 -3.29 -18.04 -10.31
N GLN A 27 -4.17 -18.59 -11.17
CA GLN A 27 -5.50 -18.00 -11.41
C GLN A 27 -6.50 -18.50 -10.34
N MET A 28 -6.62 -17.76 -9.24
CA MET A 28 -7.94 -17.55 -8.65
C MET A 28 -8.61 -16.40 -9.41
N ILE A 29 -9.88 -16.57 -9.77
CA ILE A 29 -10.63 -15.69 -10.65
C ILE A 29 -10.87 -14.34 -9.95
N SER A 30 -9.87 -13.45 -9.99
CA SER A 30 -10.12 -12.03 -9.87
C SER A 30 -10.95 -11.61 -11.09
N ARG A 31 -12.06 -10.89 -10.86
CA ARG A 31 -12.86 -10.30 -11.95
C ARG A 31 -12.14 -9.14 -12.66
N ARG A 32 -10.94 -8.75 -12.20
CA ARG A 32 -10.16 -7.62 -12.70
C ARG A 32 -8.69 -7.99 -12.89
N SER A 33 -8.07 -7.46 -13.93
CA SER A 33 -6.63 -7.55 -14.14
C SER A 33 -5.86 -6.63 -13.16
N GLU A 34 -4.60 -6.94 -12.88
CA GLU A 34 -3.71 -6.09 -12.08
C GLU A 34 -3.61 -4.68 -12.67
N ALA A 35 -3.55 -4.56 -14.00
CA ALA A 35 -3.49 -3.28 -14.70
C ALA A 35 -4.74 -2.41 -14.43
N GLU A 36 -5.93 -3.01 -14.44
CA GLU A 36 -7.18 -2.29 -14.13
C GLU A 36 -7.23 -1.84 -12.67
N ALA A 37 -6.78 -2.70 -11.74
CA ALA A 37 -6.71 -2.34 -10.33
C ALA A 37 -5.69 -1.23 -10.06
N LEU A 38 -4.53 -1.25 -10.70
CA LEU A 38 -3.56 -0.16 -10.62
C LEU A 38 -4.13 1.16 -11.15
N ALA A 39 -4.85 1.12 -12.28
CA ALA A 39 -5.52 2.30 -12.82
C ALA A 39 -6.60 2.82 -11.87
N GLN A 40 -7.36 1.93 -11.22
CA GLN A 40 -8.35 2.33 -10.23
C GLN A 40 -7.73 2.87 -8.95
N LEU A 41 -6.66 2.26 -8.45
CA LEU A 41 -5.87 2.73 -7.31
C LEU A 41 -5.36 4.15 -7.57
N GLN A 42 -4.84 4.42 -8.77
CA GLN A 42 -4.40 5.75 -9.17
C GLN A 42 -5.54 6.77 -9.15
N ARG A 43 -6.72 6.43 -9.70
CA ARG A 43 -7.89 7.32 -9.68
C ARG A 43 -8.38 7.60 -8.26
N LEU A 44 -8.46 6.56 -7.42
CA LEU A 44 -8.83 6.66 -6.00
C LEU A 44 -7.90 7.64 -5.28
N LYS A 45 -6.58 7.43 -5.40
CA LYS A 45 -5.57 8.24 -4.70
C LYS A 45 -5.45 9.66 -5.27
N ALA A 46 -5.63 9.85 -6.58
CA ALA A 46 -5.67 11.17 -7.18
C ALA A 46 -6.87 11.99 -6.70
N SER A 47 -8.05 11.35 -6.59
CA SER A 47 -9.24 11.98 -6.01
C SER A 47 -8.98 12.36 -4.54
N TYR A 48 -8.44 11.43 -3.75
CA TYR A 48 -8.10 11.69 -2.35
C TYR A 48 -7.08 12.82 -2.19
N GLN A 49 -5.99 12.81 -2.96
CA GLN A 49 -4.99 13.86 -2.96
C GLN A 49 -5.56 15.22 -3.37
N THR A 50 -6.46 15.25 -4.36
CA THR A 50 -7.14 16.48 -4.76
C THR A 50 -8.03 17.03 -3.64
N PHE A 51 -8.77 16.15 -2.97
CA PHE A 51 -9.59 16.53 -1.83
C PHE A 51 -8.75 17.11 -0.68
N ILE A 52 -7.67 16.44 -0.29
CA ILE A 52 -6.76 16.92 0.75
C ILE A 52 -6.14 18.27 0.37
N LYS A 53 -5.70 18.40 -0.87
CA LYS A 53 -5.12 19.65 -1.38
C LYS A 53 -6.08 20.84 -1.31
N LEU A 54 -7.33 20.65 -1.74
CA LEU A 54 -8.29 21.74 -1.82
C LEU A 54 -8.81 22.17 -0.45
N ASN A 55 -8.98 21.23 0.49
CA ASN A 55 -9.67 21.48 1.75
C ASN A 55 -8.74 21.67 2.95
N TYR A 56 -7.50 21.20 2.89
CA TYR A 56 -6.59 21.20 4.04
C TYR A 56 -5.19 21.74 3.74
N GLU A 57 -4.58 21.41 2.59
CA GLU A 57 -3.19 21.83 2.31
C GLU A 57 -2.99 23.36 2.21
N GLN A 58 -4.06 24.16 2.19
CA GLN A 58 -3.96 25.62 2.29
C GLN A 58 -3.30 26.08 3.60
N ALA A 59 -3.48 25.33 4.68
CA ALA A 59 -2.87 25.57 5.99
C ALA A 59 -1.50 24.87 6.15
N ALA A 60 -1.09 24.05 5.18
CA ALA A 60 0.19 23.34 5.22
C ALA A 60 1.30 24.15 4.54
N LYS A 61 2.52 24.04 5.05
CA LYS A 61 3.70 24.57 4.36
C LYS A 61 3.98 23.76 3.09
N ASP A 62 4.28 24.45 1.99
CA ASP A 62 4.80 23.80 0.79
C ASP A 62 6.16 23.16 1.10
N CYS A 63 6.31 21.87 0.81
CA CYS A 63 7.58 21.15 0.95
C CYS A 63 8.74 21.82 0.20
N ARG A 64 8.47 22.59 -0.86
CA ARG A 64 9.49 23.37 -1.59
C ARG A 64 9.88 24.66 -0.88
N SER A 65 9.05 25.25 -0.03
CA SER A 65 9.37 26.47 0.71
C SER A 65 9.71 26.20 2.18
N CYS A 66 9.43 24.99 2.68
CA CYS A 66 9.74 24.58 4.04
C CYS A 66 11.24 24.71 4.35
N PRO A 67 11.66 25.32 5.49
CA PRO A 67 13.06 25.46 5.86
C PRO A 67 13.77 24.12 6.09
N ALA A 68 13.02 23.10 6.52
CA ALA A 68 13.52 21.75 6.77
C ALA A 68 13.15 20.80 5.62
N ARG A 69 13.46 21.18 4.37
CA ARG A 69 13.04 20.46 3.15
C ARG A 69 13.33 18.96 3.23
N GLY A 70 12.27 18.17 3.26
CA GLY A 70 12.37 16.71 3.25
C GLY A 70 12.89 16.08 4.54
N SER A 71 13.14 16.86 5.59
CA SER A 71 13.51 16.34 6.92
C SER A 71 12.51 15.30 7.41
N CYS A 72 11.21 15.57 7.28
CA CYS A 72 10.12 14.65 7.60
C CYS A 72 10.14 13.33 6.80
N CYS A 73 10.87 13.26 5.68
CA CYS A 73 11.05 12.04 4.90
C CYS A 73 12.40 11.35 5.17
N THR A 74 13.43 12.10 5.57
CA THR A 74 14.78 11.57 5.80
C THR A 74 15.02 11.19 7.26
N ASP A 75 14.29 11.80 8.17
CA ASP A 75 14.39 11.59 9.60
C ASP A 75 13.55 10.39 10.01
N ALA A 76 14.23 9.43 10.64
CA ALA A 76 13.65 8.21 11.12
C ALA A 76 12.70 8.41 12.29
N HIS A 77 12.47 9.62 12.80
CA HIS A 77 11.47 9.88 13.84
C HIS A 77 10.05 10.09 13.29
N PHE A 78 9.89 10.31 11.98
CA PHE A 78 8.62 10.79 11.44
C PHE A 78 7.94 9.86 10.44
N VAL A 79 8.68 8.96 9.78
CA VAL A 79 8.08 8.08 8.75
C VAL A 79 7.73 6.73 9.34
N ASN A 80 6.44 6.45 9.39
CA ASN A 80 5.87 5.14 9.68
C ASN A 80 4.75 4.93 8.68
N VAL A 81 5.05 4.20 7.59
CA VAL A 81 4.16 4.10 6.43
C VAL A 81 4.04 2.64 6.03
N ASN A 82 2.98 2.01 6.52
CA ASN A 82 2.63 0.68 6.05
C ASN A 82 1.79 0.81 4.78
N ILE A 83 2.06 -0.05 3.80
CA ILE A 83 1.36 -0.06 2.51
C ILE A 83 0.91 -1.47 2.15
N THR A 84 0.02 -1.58 1.18
CA THR A 84 -0.38 -2.86 0.57
C THR A 84 0.55 -3.27 -0.58
N ARG A 85 0.46 -4.53 -1.00
CA ARG A 85 1.15 -5.02 -2.21
C ARG A 85 0.80 -4.20 -3.45
N LEU A 86 -0.48 -3.88 -3.64
CA LEU A 86 -0.96 -3.12 -4.80
C LEU A 86 -0.32 -1.73 -4.87
N GLU A 87 -0.15 -1.06 -3.72
CA GLU A 87 0.57 0.20 -3.66
C GLU A 87 2.07 0.03 -3.95
N ALA A 88 2.70 -1.03 -3.44
CA ALA A 88 4.11 -1.34 -3.73
C ALA A 88 4.36 -1.56 -5.23
N VAL A 89 3.47 -2.32 -5.90
CA VAL A 89 3.51 -2.51 -7.35
C VAL A 89 3.29 -1.18 -8.09
N ALA A 90 2.33 -0.35 -7.65
CA ALA A 90 2.13 0.98 -8.24
C ALA A 90 3.38 1.88 -8.10
N ILE A 91 4.09 1.79 -6.98
CA ILE A 91 5.36 2.50 -6.76
C ILE A 91 6.44 1.98 -7.70
N ARG A 92 6.62 0.65 -7.79
CA ARG A 92 7.57 0.01 -8.71
C ARG A 92 7.35 0.46 -10.15
N GLU A 93 6.11 0.40 -10.64
CA GLU A 93 5.74 0.85 -11.98
C GLU A 93 6.00 2.35 -12.18
N THR A 94 5.73 3.16 -11.16
CA THR A 94 6.02 4.60 -11.20
C THR A 94 7.51 4.88 -11.34
N ILE A 95 8.36 4.21 -10.57
CA ILE A 95 9.82 4.34 -10.64
C ILE A 95 10.32 3.89 -12.01
N ALA A 96 9.88 2.70 -12.47
CA ALA A 96 10.29 2.14 -13.75
C ALA A 96 9.98 3.08 -14.93
N ARG A 97 8.81 3.73 -14.90
CA ARG A 97 8.33 4.62 -15.97
C ARG A 97 8.71 6.08 -15.78
N THR A 98 9.45 6.45 -14.74
CA THR A 98 9.88 7.83 -14.51
C THR A 98 11.03 8.18 -15.45
N PRO A 99 10.86 9.08 -16.44
CA PRO A 99 11.88 9.32 -17.47
C PRO A 99 13.11 10.05 -16.94
N ARG A 100 12.94 10.86 -15.90
CA ARG A 100 14.03 11.63 -15.28
C ARG A 100 15.00 10.81 -14.42
N LEU A 101 14.72 9.51 -14.22
CA LEU A 101 15.58 8.61 -13.46
C LEU A 101 16.40 7.74 -14.41
N THR A 102 17.71 7.67 -14.19
CA THR A 102 18.58 6.69 -14.84
C THR A 102 18.30 5.28 -14.34
N CYS A 103 18.79 4.25 -15.04
CA CYS A 103 18.64 2.86 -14.57
C CYS A 103 19.33 2.66 -13.21
N GLU A 104 20.48 3.32 -12.99
CA GLU A 104 21.19 3.32 -11.72
C GLU A 104 20.38 4.00 -10.59
N GLU A 105 19.84 5.20 -10.84
CA GLU A 105 18.99 5.90 -9.86
C GLU A 105 17.73 5.08 -9.51
N LYS A 106 17.20 4.30 -10.46
CA LYS A 106 16.07 3.36 -10.18
C LYS A 106 16.50 2.21 -9.28
N ARG A 107 17.66 1.58 -9.52
CA ARG A 107 18.22 0.51 -8.67
C ARG A 107 18.56 1.03 -7.27
N GLU A 108 19.06 2.25 -7.17
CA GLU A 108 19.42 2.90 -5.91
C GLU A 108 18.21 3.01 -4.96
N VAL A 109 16.98 3.17 -5.48
CA VAL A 109 15.76 3.15 -4.66
C VAL A 109 15.63 1.83 -3.88
N TYR A 110 15.81 0.70 -4.56
CA TYR A 110 15.67 -0.62 -3.93
C TYR A 110 16.88 -0.95 -3.04
N SER A 111 18.07 -0.49 -3.41
CA SER A 111 19.26 -0.57 -2.54
C SER A 111 19.02 0.15 -1.20
N ARG A 112 18.50 1.38 -1.25
CA ARG A 112 18.14 2.14 -0.03
C ARG A 112 17.01 1.49 0.75
N ALA A 113 16.04 0.85 0.08
CA ALA A 113 15.01 0.09 0.77
C ALA A 113 15.60 -1.08 1.57
N ARG A 114 16.52 -1.87 0.98
CA ARG A 114 17.24 -2.94 1.68
C ARG A 114 18.07 -2.43 2.85
N GLU A 115 18.80 -1.33 2.65
CA GLU A 115 19.59 -0.71 3.71
C GLU A 115 18.69 -0.26 4.87
N THR A 116 17.53 0.34 4.56
CA THR A 116 16.54 0.78 5.54
C THR A 116 15.99 -0.42 6.31
N VAL A 117 15.60 -1.50 5.63
CA VAL A 117 15.14 -2.75 6.28
C VAL A 117 16.19 -3.27 7.25
N LYS A 118 17.46 -3.34 6.83
CA LYS A 118 18.56 -3.81 7.68
C LYS A 118 18.81 -2.88 8.88
N ARG A 119 18.88 -1.57 8.63
CA ARG A 119 19.24 -0.55 9.63
C ARG A 119 18.21 -0.44 10.75
N TYR A 120 16.93 -0.55 10.42
CA TYR A 120 15.83 -0.42 11.38
C TYR A 120 15.22 -1.77 11.79
N SER A 121 15.86 -2.88 11.39
CA SER A 121 15.40 -4.25 11.69
C SER A 121 13.92 -4.47 11.33
N LEU A 122 13.49 -3.96 10.18
CA LEU A 122 12.12 -4.11 9.71
C LEU A 122 11.90 -5.54 9.21
N SER A 123 10.73 -6.10 9.45
CA SER A 123 10.38 -7.45 9.01
C SER A 123 8.95 -7.53 8.50
N ALA A 124 8.67 -8.57 7.70
CA ALA A 124 7.31 -8.91 7.31
C ALA A 124 6.49 -9.54 8.46
N THR A 125 7.17 -9.95 9.53
CA THR A 125 6.59 -10.52 10.74
C THR A 125 6.73 -9.56 11.92
N GLY A 126 5.82 -9.64 12.89
CA GLY A 126 5.82 -8.77 14.08
C GLY A 126 5.02 -7.48 13.92
N ASP A 127 4.92 -6.72 15.01
CA ASP A 127 4.26 -5.41 15.02
C ASP A 127 5.25 -4.33 14.60
N THR A 128 5.05 -3.80 13.39
CA THR A 128 5.87 -2.74 12.81
C THR A 128 5.17 -1.38 12.81
N PHE A 129 3.93 -1.29 13.32
CA PHE A 129 3.13 -0.06 13.31
C PHE A 129 3.63 1.00 14.30
N GLN A 130 4.63 0.69 15.13
CA GLN A 130 5.31 1.66 16.00
C GLN A 130 6.74 1.97 15.53
N GLN A 131 7.21 1.29 14.48
CA GLN A 131 8.56 1.48 13.97
C GLN A 131 8.60 2.63 12.98
N THR A 132 9.61 3.48 13.13
CA THR A 132 9.85 4.62 12.26
C THR A 132 11.17 4.44 11.51
N TYR A 133 11.27 4.96 10.29
CA TYR A 133 12.44 4.75 9.42
C TYR A 133 12.66 5.92 8.46
N SER A 134 13.79 5.97 7.77
CA SER A 134 14.01 6.94 6.69
C SER A 134 13.33 6.48 5.39
N CYS A 135 12.59 7.34 4.71
CA CYS A 135 11.84 6.97 3.51
C CYS A 135 12.77 6.71 2.30
N PRO A 136 12.82 5.48 1.74
CA PRO A 136 13.69 5.16 0.60
C PRO A 136 13.25 5.83 -0.71
N LEU A 137 12.03 6.39 -0.77
CA LEU A 137 11.50 7.07 -1.96
C LEU A 137 11.84 8.56 -2.01
N PHE A 138 12.52 9.11 -1.02
CA PHE A 138 12.96 10.50 -1.04
C PHE A 138 14.32 10.62 -1.70
N SER A 139 14.46 11.53 -2.67
CA SER A 139 15.75 11.90 -3.27
C SER A 139 16.01 13.38 -3.03
N ARG A 140 17.21 13.76 -2.60
CA ARG A 140 17.58 15.18 -2.42
C ARG A 140 17.43 15.98 -3.73
N LYS A 141 17.75 15.35 -4.86
CA LYS A 141 17.68 15.95 -6.20
C LYS A 141 16.24 16.15 -6.68
N PHE A 142 15.34 15.24 -6.32
CA PHE A 142 14.02 15.13 -6.97
C PHE A 142 12.81 15.26 -6.04
N GLY A 143 13.03 15.29 -4.73
CA GLY A 143 12.01 15.13 -3.70
C GLY A 143 11.46 13.71 -3.63
N CYS A 144 10.20 13.57 -3.23
CA CYS A 144 9.50 12.28 -3.24
C CYS A 144 9.30 11.78 -4.68
N LEU A 145 9.88 10.63 -5.00
CA LEU A 145 9.90 10.06 -6.35
C LEU A 145 8.52 9.66 -6.87
N VAL A 146 7.57 9.41 -5.97
CA VAL A 146 6.21 8.94 -6.29
C VAL A 146 5.12 10.00 -6.06
N HIS A 147 5.51 11.24 -5.71
CA HIS A 147 4.62 12.29 -5.19
C HIS A 147 3.32 12.50 -5.97
N ARG A 148 3.33 12.34 -7.30
CA ARG A 148 2.17 12.61 -8.18
C ARG A 148 1.37 11.37 -8.58
N ARG A 149 1.97 10.18 -8.55
CA ARG A 149 1.40 8.98 -9.22
C ARG A 149 1.14 7.81 -8.28
N ALA A 150 1.98 7.65 -7.26
CA ALA A 150 1.90 6.51 -6.36
C ALA A 150 2.20 6.85 -4.90
N LYS A 151 2.08 8.14 -4.50
CA LYS A 151 2.25 8.59 -3.11
C LYS A 151 1.32 7.77 -2.19
N PRO A 152 1.82 7.01 -1.21
CA PRO A 152 0.98 6.17 -0.33
C PRO A 152 -0.18 6.92 0.32
N ALA A 153 -1.30 6.24 0.59
CA ALA A 153 -2.45 6.87 1.25
C ALA A 153 -2.08 7.55 2.60
N PRO A 154 -1.30 6.92 3.50
CA PRO A 154 -0.82 7.60 4.71
C PRO A 154 -0.04 8.87 4.38
N CYS A 155 0.82 8.86 3.36
CA CYS A 155 1.61 10.02 3.02
C CYS A 155 0.78 11.18 2.42
N ILE A 156 -0.37 10.91 1.81
CA ILE A 156 -1.21 11.95 1.19
C ILE A 156 -1.69 12.94 2.25
N GLN A 157 -2.09 12.45 3.42
CA GLN A 157 -2.60 13.28 4.52
C GLN A 157 -1.51 14.04 5.28
N HIS A 158 -0.28 13.53 5.29
CA HIS A 158 0.84 14.10 6.06
C HIS A 158 1.56 15.23 5.29
N ALA A 159 0.89 16.38 5.16
CA ALA A 159 1.56 17.63 4.82
C ALA A 159 2.17 18.31 6.07
N CYS A 160 3.00 19.33 5.89
CA CYS A 160 3.67 20.03 6.99
C CYS A 160 2.75 21.11 7.61
N TYR A 161 1.79 20.68 8.42
CA TYR A 161 0.91 21.56 9.19
C TYR A 161 1.61 22.15 10.40
N GLU A 162 1.30 23.40 10.74
CA GLU A 162 1.80 24.03 11.98
C GLU A 162 0.91 23.68 13.17
N ASN A 163 -0.41 23.66 12.96
CA ASN A 163 -1.39 23.42 14.02
C ASN A 163 -2.09 22.07 13.84
N TRP A 164 -2.48 21.45 14.95
CA TRP A 164 -3.12 20.14 14.95
C TRP A 164 -4.55 20.19 14.40
N GLU A 165 -5.24 21.31 14.60
CA GLU A 165 -6.60 21.57 14.10
C GLU A 165 -6.68 21.65 12.57
N ASP A 166 -5.56 21.95 11.89
CA ASP A 166 -5.49 22.01 10.44
C ASP A 166 -5.31 20.62 9.80
N LEU A 167 -5.01 19.59 10.61
CA LEU A 167 -4.83 18.23 10.13
C LEU A 167 -6.16 17.67 9.61
N PRO A 168 -6.14 16.99 8.45
CA PRO A 168 -7.31 16.27 8.00
C PRO A 168 -7.70 15.20 9.03
N PRO A 169 -9.01 14.94 9.25
CA PRO A 169 -9.44 13.92 10.19
C PRO A 169 -8.99 12.52 9.73
N LEU A 170 -8.52 11.69 10.67
CA LEU A 170 -8.00 10.34 10.41
C LEU A 170 -9.00 9.43 9.66
N SER A 171 -10.30 9.66 9.84
CA SER A 171 -11.35 8.90 9.16
C SER A 171 -11.28 8.99 7.62
N LEU A 172 -10.72 10.07 7.07
CA LEU A 172 -10.50 10.21 5.61
C LEU A 172 -9.42 9.26 5.09
N GLN A 173 -8.30 9.17 5.80
CA GLN A 173 -7.25 8.20 5.53
C GLN A 173 -7.79 6.78 5.67
N THR A 174 -8.43 6.45 6.80
CA THR A 174 -8.97 5.10 7.05
C THR A 174 -9.94 4.66 5.95
N ARG A 175 -10.85 5.55 5.52
CA ARG A 175 -11.77 5.25 4.41
C ARG A 175 -11.03 4.96 3.11
N THR A 176 -9.98 5.72 2.81
CA THR A 176 -9.17 5.52 1.61
C THR A 176 -8.38 4.22 1.68
N GLU A 177 -7.74 3.94 2.81
CA GLU A 177 -7.00 2.69 3.06
C GLU A 177 -7.90 1.47 2.95
N HIS A 178 -9.14 1.54 3.46
CA HIS A 178 -10.10 0.45 3.31
C HIS A 178 -10.45 0.17 1.83
N HIS A 179 -10.58 1.22 1.00
CA HIS A 179 -10.76 1.02 -0.44
C HIS A 179 -9.51 0.45 -1.11
N VAL A 180 -8.30 0.86 -0.69
CA VAL A 180 -7.04 0.30 -1.19
C VAL A 180 -6.92 -1.18 -0.83
N GLU A 181 -7.21 -1.53 0.42
CA GLU A 181 -7.21 -2.90 0.93
C GLU A 181 -8.19 -3.78 0.16
N LYS A 182 -9.43 -3.30 -0.05
CA LYS A 182 -10.42 -4.02 -0.86
C LYS A 182 -9.90 -4.32 -2.27
N LEU A 183 -9.29 -3.34 -2.94
CA LEU A 183 -8.68 -3.55 -4.26
C LEU A 183 -7.52 -4.53 -4.22
N ASN A 184 -6.70 -4.47 -3.18
CA ASN A 184 -5.59 -5.39 -2.99
C ASN A 184 -6.09 -6.83 -2.80
N ILE A 185 -7.12 -7.04 -1.98
CA ILE A 185 -7.76 -8.35 -1.77
C ILE A 185 -8.38 -8.88 -3.06
N GLU A 186 -9.06 -8.02 -3.84
CA GLU A 186 -9.65 -8.41 -5.12
C GLU A 186 -8.61 -8.98 -6.10
N ILE A 187 -7.37 -8.48 -6.08
CA ILE A 187 -6.30 -8.90 -7.01
C ILE A 187 -5.41 -10.00 -6.45
N TYR A 188 -4.98 -9.89 -5.20
CA TYR A 188 -3.97 -10.77 -4.61
C TYR A 188 -4.55 -11.71 -3.54
N GLY A 189 -5.86 -11.67 -3.28
CA GLY A 189 -6.54 -12.52 -2.31
C GLY A 189 -5.98 -12.36 -0.90
N ALA A 190 -5.49 -13.47 -0.35
CA ALA A 190 -4.94 -13.57 1.01
C ALA A 190 -3.68 -12.72 1.26
N ALA A 191 -3.01 -12.24 0.22
CA ALA A 191 -1.76 -11.46 0.34
C ALA A 191 -2.04 -9.97 0.60
N TRP A 192 -2.66 -9.67 1.74
CA TRP A 192 -3.15 -8.32 2.12
C TRP A 192 -2.37 -7.65 3.26
N ALA A 193 -1.25 -8.21 3.70
CA ALA A 193 -0.51 -7.63 4.82
C ALA A 193 -0.08 -6.18 4.53
N TRP A 194 -0.43 -5.31 5.46
CA TRP A 194 0.12 -3.96 5.55
C TRP A 194 1.53 -4.07 6.12
N LEU A 195 2.54 -3.94 5.27
CA LEU A 195 3.95 -4.01 5.67
C LEU A 195 4.60 -2.64 5.55
N PRO A 196 5.68 -2.37 6.30
CA PRO A 196 6.47 -1.16 6.13
C PRO A 196 6.88 -0.99 4.68
N LEU A 197 6.77 0.23 4.16
CA LEU A 197 7.10 0.56 2.78
C LEU A 197 8.46 0.00 2.31
N PRO A 198 9.56 0.09 3.08
CA PRO A 198 10.85 -0.47 2.68
C PRO A 198 10.81 -2.00 2.50
N VAL A 199 10.07 -2.71 3.36
CA VAL A 199 9.91 -4.17 3.27
C VAL A 199 9.20 -4.52 1.95
N TRP A 200 8.09 -3.86 1.66
CA TRP A 200 7.35 -4.08 0.41
C TRP A 200 8.20 -3.78 -0.82
N LEU A 201 8.97 -2.68 -0.84
CA LEU A 201 9.87 -2.36 -1.95
C LEU A 201 10.92 -3.44 -2.17
N THR A 202 11.43 -4.05 -1.09
CA THR A 202 12.39 -5.15 -1.19
C THR A 202 11.77 -6.40 -1.80
N LEU A 203 10.50 -6.69 -1.45
CA LEU A 203 9.76 -7.84 -1.98
C LEU A 203 9.37 -7.68 -3.47
N VAL A 204 9.14 -6.45 -3.94
CA VAL A 204 8.75 -6.16 -5.34
C VAL A 204 9.91 -5.64 -6.20
N ASP A 205 11.13 -5.66 -5.69
CA ASP A 205 12.32 -5.29 -6.45
C ASP A 205 12.40 -6.12 -7.74
N PRO A 206 12.51 -5.50 -8.92
CA PRO A 206 12.73 -6.20 -10.18
C PRO A 206 13.92 -7.18 -10.19
N GLU A 207 14.93 -6.96 -9.33
CA GLU A 207 16.12 -7.82 -9.20
C GLU A 207 15.96 -8.91 -8.12
N SER A 208 14.81 -8.98 -7.44
CA SER A 208 14.51 -10.03 -6.46
C SER A 208 14.23 -11.39 -7.13
N ASP A 209 14.63 -12.48 -6.48
CA ASP A 209 14.30 -13.85 -6.91
C ASP A 209 12.82 -14.23 -6.62
N GLY A 210 12.11 -13.39 -5.86
CA GLY A 210 10.71 -13.56 -5.47
C GLY A 210 10.46 -14.74 -4.51
N VAL A 211 11.49 -15.39 -3.98
CA VAL A 211 11.35 -16.55 -3.09
C VAL A 211 10.63 -16.15 -1.80
N GLU A 212 11.04 -15.04 -1.19
CA GLU A 212 10.43 -14.57 0.05
C GLU A 212 8.97 -14.14 -0.16
N LEU A 213 8.66 -13.46 -1.26
CA LEU A 213 7.27 -13.09 -1.57
C LEU A 213 6.39 -14.33 -1.74
N LYS A 214 6.86 -15.34 -2.48
CA LYS A 214 6.13 -16.61 -2.65
C LYS A 214 5.96 -17.37 -1.33
N LYS A 215 6.93 -17.28 -0.43
CA LYS A 215 6.83 -17.88 0.91
C LYS A 215 5.74 -17.17 1.72
N LEU A 216 5.75 -15.84 1.79
CA LEU A 216 4.73 -15.04 2.48
C LEU A 216 3.33 -15.29 1.91
N GLU A 217 3.18 -15.37 0.59
CA GLU A 217 1.91 -15.71 -0.07
C GLU A 217 1.33 -17.04 0.42
N ARG A 218 2.16 -18.08 0.58
CA ARG A 218 1.72 -19.38 1.11
C ARG A 218 1.33 -19.29 2.58
N GLU A 219 2.10 -18.56 3.38
CA GLU A 219 1.82 -18.36 4.81
C GLU A 219 0.49 -17.64 5.02
N TRP A 220 0.26 -16.54 4.30
CA TRP A 220 -1.00 -15.78 4.39
C TRP A 220 -2.20 -16.57 3.87
N SER A 221 -2.05 -17.29 2.76
CA SER A 221 -3.11 -18.17 2.25
C SER A 221 -3.50 -19.24 3.27
N SER A 222 -2.51 -19.78 3.99
CA SER A 222 -2.75 -20.78 5.05
C SER A 222 -3.46 -20.18 6.25
N GLN A 223 -3.13 -18.94 6.65
CA GLN A 223 -3.80 -18.22 7.74
C GLN A 223 -5.25 -17.89 7.40
N GLU A 224 -5.53 -17.44 6.17
CA GLU A 224 -6.90 -17.14 5.74
C GLU A 224 -7.81 -18.38 5.81
N LEU A 225 -7.31 -19.53 5.38
CA LEU A 225 -8.03 -20.81 5.47
C LEU A 225 -8.32 -21.20 6.93
N LYS A 226 -7.37 -20.97 7.85
CA LYS A 226 -7.59 -21.20 9.29
C LYS A 226 -8.67 -20.28 9.85
N ASN A 227 -8.62 -18.99 9.51
CA ASN A 227 -9.59 -18.00 9.97
C ASN A 227 -11.01 -18.29 9.43
N LYS A 228 -11.14 -18.71 8.16
CA LYS A 228 -12.43 -19.14 7.58
C LYS A 228 -13.01 -20.37 8.29
N LYS A 229 -12.17 -21.38 8.58
CA LYS A 229 -12.60 -22.58 9.33
C LYS A 229 -13.06 -22.23 10.74
N PHE A 230 -12.32 -21.37 11.43
CA PHE A 230 -12.69 -20.93 12.79
C PHE A 230 -14.00 -20.13 12.79
N SER A 231 -14.18 -19.21 11.85
CA SER A 231 -15.43 -18.45 11.68
C SER A 231 -16.63 -19.37 11.39
N ALA A 232 -16.49 -20.32 10.47
CA ALA A 232 -17.53 -21.29 10.16
C ALA A 232 -17.89 -22.20 11.36
N TYR A 233 -16.90 -22.57 12.16
CA TYR A 233 -17.11 -23.35 13.38
C TYR A 233 -17.87 -22.54 14.45
N SER A 234 -17.47 -21.29 14.68
CA SER A 234 -18.14 -20.38 15.61
C SER A 234 -19.61 -20.12 15.21
N ALA A 235 -19.86 -19.86 13.93
CA ALA A 235 -21.21 -19.69 13.39
C ALA A 235 -22.10 -20.94 13.59
N ARG A 236 -21.54 -22.15 13.44
CA ARG A 236 -22.27 -23.41 13.70
C ARG A 236 -22.59 -23.61 15.18
N GLN A 237 -21.68 -23.27 16.10
CA GLN A 237 -21.94 -23.38 17.54
C GLN A 237 -23.03 -22.41 18.02
N LEU A 238 -23.08 -21.20 17.47
CA LEU A 238 -24.14 -20.23 17.77
C LEU A 238 -25.52 -20.71 17.29
N ASN A 239 -25.59 -21.34 16.11
CA ASN A 239 -26.83 -21.92 15.59
C ASN A 239 -27.29 -23.19 16.34
N PHE A 240 -26.37 -23.94 16.95
CA PHE A 240 -26.73 -25.12 17.75
C PHE A 240 -27.25 -24.76 19.16
N LYS A 241 -26.84 -23.62 19.71
CA LYS A 241 -27.35 -23.13 21.01
C LYS A 241 -28.72 -22.45 20.89
N SER A 242 -29.07 -21.91 19.72
CA SER A 242 -30.39 -21.27 19.50
C SER A 242 -31.51 -22.28 19.25
N SER A 243 -31.21 -23.51 18.79
CA SER A 243 -32.22 -24.56 18.56
C SER A 243 -32.62 -25.33 19.82
N SER A 244 -31.83 -25.27 20.91
CA SER A 244 -32.13 -25.97 22.17
C SER A 244 -32.92 -25.12 23.19
N HIS A 245 -33.34 -23.91 22.81
CA HIS A 245 -34.13 -23.00 23.65
C HIS A 245 -35.55 -22.71 23.14
N GLN A 246 -36.11 -23.57 22.27
CA GLN A 246 -37.56 -23.66 22.13
C GLN A 246 -38.13 -24.39 23.36
N ARG A 247 -38.27 -23.62 24.44
CA ARG A 247 -39.00 -24.01 25.64
C ARG A 247 -40.43 -24.35 25.24
N LYS A 248 -40.84 -25.57 25.63
CA LYS A 248 -42.24 -25.99 25.74
C LYS A 248 -43.04 -24.88 26.43
N VAL A 249 -43.87 -24.18 25.67
CA VAL A 249 -44.95 -23.37 26.23
C VAL A 249 -45.96 -24.38 26.75
N LEU A 250 -46.03 -24.52 28.08
CA LEU A 250 -47.07 -25.34 28.70
C LEU A 250 -48.44 -24.69 28.42
N PRO A 251 -49.45 -25.48 28.02
CA PRO A 251 -50.79 -24.95 27.81
C PRO A 251 -51.34 -24.44 29.15
N VAL A 252 -51.80 -23.20 29.16
CA VAL A 252 -52.56 -22.63 30.28
C VAL A 252 -53.95 -23.26 30.23
N ILE A 253 -54.23 -24.16 31.18
CA ILE A 253 -55.58 -24.69 31.40
C ILE A 253 -56.37 -23.59 32.12
N ARG A 254 -57.50 -23.17 31.53
CA ARG A 254 -58.52 -22.32 32.15
C ARG A 254 -59.71 -23.17 32.56
#